data_AF-A0A3M3ARP5-F1
#
_entry.id   AF-A0A3M3ARP5-F1
#
_cell.length_a   1.000
_cell.length_b   1.000
_cell.length_c   1.000
_cell.angle_alpha   90.00
_cell.angle_beta   90.00
_cell.angle_gamma   90.00
#
_symmetry.space_group_name_H-M   'P 1'
#
loop_
_entity.id
_entity.type
_entity.pdbx_description
1 polymer ?
#
loop_
_entity_poly.entity_id
_entity_poly.type
_entity_poly.pdbx_seq_one_letter_code
_entity_poly.pdbx_strand_id
1 'polypeptide(L)'
;MSSHPAGTRQKKLFSQNDYLAPLPLPTGQQPVDSLNIIWRKNEVYIDIGCYSVGSAVMVIWPMMIMFISLAYGLNDIDLLWLGVIITGIPTLMLIHGLLRPTPPPVRFNRQRREVCVPRDNGEYWIVPWESVTAASTQCSSIGQAGRVTMGLLFIGFENPDAEASEDNKHFSMGFNCGGGETAMALWECMRSYMEIGQEAVPESRVGAMS
;
A
#
# COMPACT_ATOMS: atom_id res chain seq x y z
N MET A 1 5.42 4.44 16.38
CA MET A 1 4.54 3.25 16.55
C MET A 1 5.17 2.37 17.63
N SER A 2 4.41 1.75 18.53
CA SER A 2 5.03 0.86 19.53
C SER A 2 5.64 -0.35 18.82
N SER A 3 6.96 -0.55 18.98
CA SER A 3 7.72 -1.64 18.34
C SER A 3 7.26 -2.99 18.90
N HIS A 4 6.36 -3.66 18.21
CA HIS A 4 5.97 -5.02 18.54
C HIS A 4 6.92 -6.02 17.85
N PRO A 5 7.33 -7.11 18.52
CA PRO A 5 8.21 -8.10 17.93
C PRO A 5 7.54 -8.79 16.73
N ALA A 6 8.31 -9.03 15.66
CA ALA A 6 7.84 -9.69 14.45
C ALA A 6 7.31 -11.11 14.78
N GLY A 7 6.27 -11.54 14.07
CA GLY A 7 5.56 -12.80 14.32
C GLY A 7 4.46 -12.70 15.39
N THR A 8 4.30 -11.54 16.04
CA THR A 8 3.20 -11.34 16.99
C THR A 8 1.88 -11.15 16.24
N ARG A 9 0.88 -11.96 16.57
CA ARG A 9 -0.52 -11.83 16.11
C ARG A 9 -1.38 -11.27 17.23
N GLN A 10 -1.92 -10.07 17.06
CA GLN A 10 -2.92 -9.49 17.96
C GLN A 10 -4.31 -9.63 17.35
N LYS A 11 -5.13 -10.52 17.91
CA LYS A 11 -6.52 -10.69 17.50
C LYS A 11 -7.46 -10.06 18.53
N LYS A 12 -8.20 -9.05 18.11
CA LYS A 12 -9.36 -8.47 18.80
C LYS A 12 -10.64 -9.01 18.16
N LEU A 13 -11.80 -8.74 18.78
CA LEU A 13 -13.09 -9.30 18.39
C LEU A 13 -13.44 -9.08 16.90
N PHE A 14 -13.06 -7.93 16.35
CA PHE A 14 -13.31 -7.54 14.95
C PHE A 14 -12.06 -7.09 14.19
N SER A 15 -10.88 -7.19 14.78
CA SER A 15 -9.65 -6.69 14.18
C SER A 15 -8.49 -7.65 14.45
N GLN A 16 -7.64 -7.84 13.47
CA GLN A 16 -6.43 -8.64 13.59
C GLN A 16 -5.24 -7.86 13.04
N ASN A 17 -4.20 -7.72 13.85
CA ASN A 17 -2.92 -7.13 13.44
C ASN A 17 -1.85 -8.21 13.49
N ASP A 18 -1.25 -8.50 12.33
CA ASP A 18 -0.12 -9.42 12.20
C ASP A 18 1.14 -8.59 11.95
N TYR A 19 2.06 -8.55 12.93
CA TYR A 19 3.32 -7.81 12.83
C TYR A 19 4.37 -8.66 12.10
N LEU A 20 4.87 -8.18 10.97
CA LEU A 20 5.73 -8.92 10.03
C LEU A 20 7.21 -8.51 10.09
N ALA A 21 7.52 -7.35 10.66
CA ALA A 21 8.87 -6.86 10.93
C ALA A 21 8.87 -6.03 12.24
N PRO A 22 10.00 -5.90 12.97
CA PRO A 22 11.34 -5.58 12.45
C PRO A 22 12.26 -6.74 12.06
N LEU A 23 12.06 -7.96 12.57
CA LEU A 23 12.77 -9.15 12.07
C LEU A 23 11.96 -9.73 10.89
N PRO A 24 12.47 -9.69 9.64
CA PRO A 24 11.75 -10.16 8.46
C PRO A 24 11.60 -11.69 8.46
N LEU A 25 10.65 -12.21 9.22
CA LEU A 25 10.36 -13.64 9.26
C LEU A 25 9.62 -14.07 7.98
N PRO A 26 9.96 -15.22 7.38
CA PRO A 26 9.21 -15.75 6.26
C PRO A 26 7.79 -16.08 6.70
N THR A 27 6.81 -15.50 6.00
CA THR A 27 5.37 -15.69 6.29
C THR A 27 4.82 -16.99 5.73
N GLY A 28 5.60 -17.70 4.90
CA GLY A 28 5.18 -18.92 4.19
C GLY A 28 4.31 -18.67 2.95
N GLN A 29 3.96 -17.41 2.68
CA GLN A 29 3.25 -17.01 1.47
C GLN A 29 4.21 -16.83 0.30
N GLN A 30 3.71 -17.02 -0.92
CA GLN A 30 4.48 -16.68 -2.12
C GLN A 30 4.45 -15.16 -2.36
N PRO A 31 5.55 -14.57 -2.86
CA PRO A 31 5.60 -13.15 -3.19
C PRO A 31 4.69 -12.86 -4.39
N VAL A 32 3.61 -12.10 -4.14
CA VAL A 32 2.63 -11.74 -5.18
C VAL A 32 2.37 -10.23 -5.15
N ASP A 33 2.71 -9.56 -6.25
CA ASP A 33 2.44 -8.13 -6.45
C ASP A 33 0.99 -7.91 -6.92
N SER A 34 0.05 -8.04 -5.99
CA SER A 34 -1.40 -7.89 -6.27
C SER A 34 -1.80 -6.47 -6.65
N LEU A 35 -0.98 -5.48 -6.30
CA LEU A 35 -1.28 -4.05 -6.48
C LEU A 35 -0.43 -3.39 -7.58
N ASN A 36 0.46 -4.13 -8.23
CA ASN A 36 1.44 -3.61 -9.19
C ASN A 36 2.28 -2.46 -8.58
N ILE A 37 2.77 -2.64 -7.35
CA ILE A 37 3.56 -1.63 -6.63
C ILE A 37 5.02 -1.59 -7.07
N ILE A 38 5.51 -2.65 -7.74
CA ILE A 38 6.90 -2.72 -8.19
C ILE A 38 7.07 -1.88 -9.45
N TRP A 39 7.74 -0.73 -9.31
CA TRP A 39 8.02 0.19 -10.41
C TRP A 39 9.23 -0.23 -11.22
N ARG A 40 10.34 -0.54 -10.55
CA ARG A 40 11.58 -1.01 -11.17
C ARG A 40 12.21 -2.08 -10.30
N LYS A 41 12.81 -3.07 -10.94
CA LYS A 41 13.51 -4.17 -10.28
C LYS A 41 14.83 -4.40 -11.01
N ASN A 42 15.91 -4.58 -10.26
CA ASN A 42 17.17 -5.11 -10.75
C ASN A 42 17.86 -5.90 -9.62
N GLU A 43 19.12 -6.29 -9.78
CA GLU A 43 19.87 -7.06 -8.77
C GLU A 43 20.27 -6.26 -7.52
N VAL A 44 20.26 -4.92 -7.62
CA VAL A 44 20.79 -4.00 -6.60
C VAL A 44 19.66 -3.37 -5.79
N TYR A 45 18.65 -2.82 -6.45
CA TYR A 45 17.52 -2.16 -5.83
C TYR A 45 16.16 -2.52 -6.45
N ILE A 46 15.12 -2.41 -5.62
CA ILE A 46 13.71 -2.43 -6.02
C ILE A 46 13.04 -1.12 -5.63
N ASP A 47 12.33 -0.52 -6.58
CA ASP A 47 11.58 0.72 -6.39
C ASP A 47 10.10 0.39 -6.17
N ILE A 48 9.56 0.78 -5.01
CA ILE A 48 8.19 0.53 -4.59
C ILE A 48 7.40 1.83 -4.62
N GLY A 49 6.36 1.86 -5.45
CA GLY A 49 5.43 2.98 -5.55
C GLY A 49 4.21 2.79 -4.66
N CYS A 50 3.77 3.86 -4.00
CA CYS A 50 2.52 3.90 -3.22
C CYS A 50 1.31 4.39 -4.06
N TYR A 51 1.47 4.54 -5.37
CA TYR A 51 0.48 5.18 -6.23
C TYR A 51 -0.24 4.16 -7.13
N SER A 52 -1.49 3.84 -6.80
CA SER A 52 -2.35 2.96 -7.60
C SER A 52 -3.48 3.75 -8.28
N VAL A 53 -3.21 4.26 -9.48
CA VAL A 53 -4.23 4.86 -10.36
C VAL A 53 -5.33 3.85 -10.67
N GLY A 54 -4.94 2.60 -10.93
CA GLY A 54 -5.86 1.52 -11.27
C GLY A 54 -6.92 1.30 -10.19
N SER A 55 -6.52 1.27 -8.92
CA SER A 55 -7.48 1.11 -7.81
C SER A 55 -8.49 2.26 -7.74
N ALA A 56 -8.07 3.50 -7.97
CA ALA A 56 -8.98 4.64 -7.97
C ALA A 56 -10.02 4.56 -9.09
N VAL A 57 -9.60 4.21 -10.31
CA VAL A 57 -10.49 4.05 -11.47
C VAL A 57 -11.49 2.92 -11.24
N MET A 58 -11.04 1.80 -10.68
CA MET A 58 -11.89 0.63 -10.41
C MET A 58 -12.97 0.89 -9.35
N VAL A 59 -12.81 1.90 -8.49
CA VAL A 59 -13.85 2.32 -7.52
C VAL A 59 -14.79 3.35 -8.12
N ILE A 60 -14.24 4.35 -8.82
CA ILE A 60 -15.02 5.47 -9.37
C ILE A 60 -15.96 5.00 -10.48
N TRP A 61 -15.46 4.17 -11.41
CA TRP A 61 -16.22 3.79 -12.60
C TRP A 61 -17.50 2.98 -12.30
N PRO A 62 -17.47 1.90 -11.49
CA PRO A 62 -18.69 1.17 -11.16
C PRO A 62 -19.70 2.02 -10.38
N MET A 63 -19.22 2.92 -9.51
CA MET A 63 -20.09 3.84 -8.79
C MET A 63 -20.78 4.82 -9.73
N MET A 64 -20.08 5.35 -10.74
CA MET A 64 -20.71 6.18 -11.78
C MET A 64 -21.78 5.40 -12.55
N ILE A 65 -21.47 4.18 -13.01
CA ILE A 65 -22.46 3.33 -13.72
C ILE A 65 -23.67 3.05 -12.82
N MET A 66 -23.45 2.72 -11.55
CA MET A 66 -24.52 2.44 -10.60
C MET A 66 -25.49 3.62 -10.48
N PHE A 67 -24.98 4.83 -10.23
CA PHE A 67 -25.83 6.02 -10.12
C PHE A 67 -26.56 6.35 -11.43
N ILE A 68 -25.90 6.22 -12.58
CA ILE A 68 -26.53 6.42 -13.90
C ILE A 68 -27.66 5.40 -14.11
N SER A 69 -27.39 4.13 -13.83
CA SER A 69 -28.37 3.04 -14.00
C SER A 69 -29.58 3.19 -13.08
N LEU A 70 -29.36 3.59 -11.83
CA LEU A 70 -30.42 3.74 -10.83
C LEU A 70 -31.29 4.97 -11.14
N ALA A 71 -30.69 6.07 -11.57
CA ALA A 71 -31.44 7.25 -11.99
C ALA A 71 -32.26 7.00 -13.26
N TYR A 72 -31.72 6.27 -14.23
CA TYR A 72 -32.48 5.85 -15.41
C TYR A 72 -33.64 4.92 -15.04
N GLY A 73 -33.40 3.95 -14.15
CA GLY A 73 -34.40 2.98 -13.73
C GLY A 73 -35.53 3.57 -12.87
N LEU A 74 -35.22 4.54 -12.01
CA LEU A 74 -36.19 5.23 -11.15
C LEU A 74 -36.76 6.51 -11.79
N ASN A 75 -36.22 6.92 -12.93
CA ASN A 75 -36.52 8.18 -13.62
C ASN A 75 -36.40 9.41 -12.69
N ASP A 76 -35.37 9.41 -11.85
CA ASP A 76 -35.10 10.41 -10.82
C ASP A 76 -33.80 11.17 -11.14
N ILE A 77 -33.94 12.46 -11.47
CA ILE A 77 -32.81 13.32 -11.83
C ILE A 77 -32.01 13.80 -10.60
N ASP A 78 -32.63 13.84 -9.42
CA ASP A 78 -31.95 14.27 -8.20
C ASP A 78 -30.87 13.25 -7.81
N LEU A 79 -31.12 11.98 -8.11
CA LEU A 79 -30.16 10.90 -7.93
C LEU A 79 -28.93 11.01 -8.86
N LEU A 80 -29.10 11.56 -10.08
CA LEU A 80 -27.95 11.85 -10.96
C LEU A 80 -27.08 12.95 -10.36
N TRP A 81 -27.69 14.03 -9.88
CA TRP A 81 -26.96 15.13 -9.25
C TRP A 81 -26.18 14.66 -8.03
N LEU A 82 -26.79 13.83 -7.19
CA LEU A 82 -26.12 13.20 -6.06
C LEU A 82 -24.92 12.35 -6.52
N GLY A 83 -25.11 11.53 -7.55
CA GLY A 83 -24.04 10.70 -8.13
C GLY A 83 -22.87 11.54 -8.65
N VAL A 84 -23.14 12.66 -9.32
CA VAL A 84 -22.11 13.59 -9.81
C VAL A 84 -21.34 14.25 -8.67
N ILE A 85 -22.00 14.62 -7.57
CA ILE A 85 -21.31 15.21 -6.40
C ILE A 85 -20.41 14.16 -5.73
N ILE A 86 -20.93 12.96 -5.50
CA ILE A 86 -20.22 11.88 -4.81
C ILE A 86 -19.01 11.39 -5.63
N THR A 87 -19.16 11.21 -6.94
CA THR A 87 -18.10 10.68 -7.81
C THR A 87 -17.22 11.77 -8.41
N GLY A 88 -17.74 12.99 -8.59
CA GLY A 88 -17.04 14.11 -9.19
C GLY A 88 -15.87 14.60 -8.35
N ILE A 89 -16.04 14.74 -7.03
CA ILE A 89 -14.95 15.20 -6.14
C ILE A 89 -13.75 14.23 -6.18
N PRO A 90 -13.91 12.91 -5.96
CA PRO A 90 -12.80 11.96 -6.13
C PRO A 90 -12.21 11.94 -7.53
N THR A 91 -13.02 12.12 -8.58
CA THR A 91 -12.54 12.18 -9.97
C THR A 91 -11.64 13.39 -10.20
N LEU A 92 -12.03 14.57 -9.70
CA LEU A 92 -11.21 15.77 -9.76
C LEU A 92 -9.90 15.63 -8.98
N MET A 93 -9.94 15.00 -7.79
CA MET A 93 -8.74 14.68 -7.02
C MET A 93 -7.81 13.73 -7.78
N LEU A 94 -8.36 12.70 -8.44
CA LEU A 94 -7.58 11.78 -9.27
C LEU A 94 -6.94 12.50 -10.45
N ILE A 95 -7.70 13.32 -11.18
CA ILE A 95 -7.18 14.11 -12.31
C ILE A 95 -6.07 15.04 -11.84
N HIS A 96 -6.28 15.80 -10.77
CA HIS A 96 -5.24 16.66 -10.22
C HIS A 96 -4.01 15.85 -9.78
N GLY A 97 -4.19 14.67 -9.18
CA GLY A 97 -3.09 13.78 -8.81
C GLY A 97 -2.30 13.26 -10.01
N LEU A 98 -2.98 12.92 -11.12
CA LEU A 98 -2.35 12.49 -12.37
C LEU A 98 -1.58 13.60 -13.08
N LEU A 99 -1.99 14.86 -12.88
CA LEU A 99 -1.32 16.04 -13.44
C LEU A 99 -0.13 16.50 -12.58
N ARG A 100 -0.04 16.07 -11.32
CA ARG A 100 1.12 16.33 -10.46
C ARG A 100 2.28 15.40 -10.84
N PRO A 101 3.54 15.84 -10.70
CA PRO A 101 4.67 14.93 -10.86
C PRO A 101 4.51 13.75 -9.90
N THR A 102 4.72 12.54 -10.40
CA THR A 102 4.57 11.33 -9.60
C THR A 102 5.55 11.38 -8.42
N PRO A 103 5.08 11.11 -7.19
CA PRO A 103 5.98 11.10 -6.05
C PRO A 103 7.08 10.06 -6.28
N PRO A 104 8.32 10.36 -5.91
CA PRO A 104 9.43 9.42 -6.04
C PRO A 104 9.12 8.11 -5.27
N PRO A 105 9.48 6.94 -5.82
CA PRO A 105 9.25 5.67 -5.16
C PRO A 105 10.20 5.48 -3.97
N VAL A 106 9.79 4.64 -3.01
CA VAL A 106 10.68 4.18 -1.94
C VAL A 106 11.60 3.12 -2.52
N ARG A 107 12.92 3.31 -2.38
CA ARG A 107 13.93 2.44 -2.96
C ARG A 107 14.53 1.53 -1.90
N PHE A 108 14.37 0.23 -2.05
CA PHE A 108 15.01 -0.77 -1.20
C PHE A 108 16.30 -1.25 -1.88
N ASN A 109 17.45 -1.03 -1.24
CA ASN A 109 18.75 -1.45 -1.72
C ASN A 109 19.21 -2.71 -1.00
N ARG A 110 19.29 -3.81 -1.75
CA ARG A 110 19.65 -5.13 -1.23
C ARG A 110 21.11 -5.20 -0.79
N GLN A 111 22.03 -4.67 -1.58
CA GLN A 111 23.47 -4.83 -1.33
C GLN A 111 23.91 -4.12 -0.04
N ARG A 112 23.33 -2.94 0.23
CA ARG A 112 23.62 -2.16 1.44
C ARG A 112 22.71 -2.48 2.62
N ARG A 113 21.62 -3.24 2.38
CA ARG A 113 20.55 -3.50 3.36
C ARG A 113 19.98 -2.20 3.93
N GLU A 114 19.66 -1.27 3.02
CA GLU A 114 19.16 0.07 3.35
C GLU A 114 17.94 0.40 2.49
N VAL A 115 17.07 1.29 2.99
CA VAL A 115 15.89 1.79 2.30
C VAL A 115 15.95 3.30 2.21
N CYS A 116 15.86 3.83 1.00
CA CYS A 116 15.79 5.25 0.71
C CYS A 116 14.31 5.68 0.63
N VAL A 117 13.90 6.51 1.59
CA VAL A 117 12.54 7.04 1.71
C VAL A 117 12.56 8.51 1.29
N PRO A 118 11.93 8.90 0.17
CA PRO A 118 11.86 10.29 -0.23
C PRO A 118 10.81 11.06 0.58
N ARG A 119 11.07 12.34 0.85
CA ARG A 119 10.17 13.28 1.54
C ARG A 119 9.71 14.39 0.59
N ASP A 120 8.59 15.03 0.94
CA ASP A 120 7.97 16.10 0.13
C ASP A 120 8.88 17.32 -0.07
N ASN A 121 9.85 17.54 0.83
CA ASN A 121 10.82 18.64 0.76
C ASN A 121 12.02 18.36 -0.16
N GLY A 122 12.07 17.20 -0.82
CA GLY A 122 13.22 16.77 -1.63
C GLY A 122 14.36 16.13 -0.83
N GLU A 123 14.24 16.09 0.50
CA GLU A 123 15.11 15.31 1.37
C GLU A 123 14.82 13.82 1.25
N TYR A 124 15.80 12.99 1.61
CA TYR A 124 15.65 11.54 1.66
C TYR A 124 16.20 10.99 2.97
N TRP A 125 15.55 9.96 3.48
CA TRP A 125 16.05 9.21 4.62
C TRP A 125 16.68 7.92 4.15
N ILE A 126 17.83 7.58 4.70
CA ILE A 126 18.44 6.27 4.54
C ILE A 126 18.19 5.49 5.82
N VAL A 127 17.27 4.54 5.75
CA VAL A 127 16.82 3.74 6.88
C VAL A 127 17.39 2.34 6.75
N PRO A 128 18.00 1.76 7.80
CA PRO A 128 18.42 0.36 7.78
C PRO A 128 17.23 -0.56 7.49
N TRP A 129 17.43 -1.59 6.67
CA TRP A 129 16.38 -2.56 6.38
C TRP A 129 15.88 -3.27 7.65
N GLU A 130 16.78 -3.50 8.61
CA GLU A 130 16.50 -4.15 9.89
C GLU A 130 15.61 -3.31 10.81
N SER A 131 15.53 -1.99 10.60
CA SER A 131 14.63 -1.12 11.35
C SER A 131 13.27 -0.91 10.65
N VAL A 132 13.09 -1.44 9.44
CA VAL A 132 11.80 -1.34 8.74
C VAL A 132 10.76 -2.14 9.49
N THR A 133 9.64 -1.51 9.80
CA THR A 133 8.50 -2.16 10.44
C THR A 133 7.44 -2.47 9.41
N ALA A 134 6.78 -3.61 9.55
CA ALA A 134 5.70 -4.02 8.66
C ALA A 134 4.59 -4.66 9.47
N ALA A 135 3.35 -4.29 9.19
CA ALA A 135 2.18 -4.83 9.86
C ALA A 135 1.02 -4.98 8.89
N SER A 136 0.40 -6.16 8.87
CA SER A 136 -0.88 -6.39 8.21
C SER A 136 -2.00 -6.10 9.19
N THR A 137 -2.81 -5.07 8.93
CA THR A 137 -4.01 -4.75 9.70
C THR A 137 -5.24 -5.23 8.94
N GLN A 138 -6.09 -5.99 9.62
CA GLN A 138 -7.34 -6.49 9.10
C GLN A 138 -8.48 -6.10 10.05
N CYS A 139 -9.61 -5.69 9.49
CA CYS A 139 -10.86 -5.42 10.19
C CYS A 139 -11.97 -6.25 9.53
N SER A 140 -12.70 -7.04 10.33
CA SER A 140 -13.84 -7.82 9.87
C SER A 140 -15.12 -7.32 10.51
N SER A 141 -16.12 -6.99 9.69
CA SER A 141 -17.47 -6.64 10.12
C SER A 141 -18.45 -7.73 9.74
N ILE A 142 -19.46 -7.97 10.56
CA ILE A 142 -20.52 -8.95 10.31
C ILE A 142 -21.80 -8.18 10.05
N GLY A 143 -22.32 -8.28 8.83
CA GLY A 143 -23.60 -7.70 8.43
C GLY A 143 -24.62 -8.77 8.05
N GLN A 144 -25.83 -8.36 7.69
CA GLN A 144 -26.87 -9.30 7.21
C GLN A 144 -26.47 -10.04 5.93
N ALA A 145 -25.61 -9.44 5.10
CA ALA A 145 -25.05 -10.05 3.90
C ALA A 145 -23.83 -10.97 4.18
N GLY A 146 -23.52 -11.25 5.45
CA GLY A 146 -22.38 -12.08 5.86
C GLY A 146 -21.20 -11.27 6.38
N ARG A 147 -20.05 -11.94 6.49
CA ARG A 147 -18.81 -11.34 7.02
C ARG A 147 -18.04 -10.63 5.91
N VAL A 148 -17.83 -9.34 6.08
CA VAL A 148 -16.99 -8.51 5.21
C VAL A 148 -15.66 -8.26 5.92
N THR A 149 -14.55 -8.50 5.22
CA THR A 149 -13.22 -8.29 5.78
C THR A 149 -12.44 -7.31 4.91
N MET A 150 -11.97 -6.24 5.52
CA MET A 150 -11.11 -5.23 4.91
C MET A 150 -9.73 -5.26 5.56
N GLY A 151 -8.68 -4.92 4.83
CA GLY A 151 -7.36 -4.83 5.43
C GLY A 151 -6.34 -4.13 4.56
N LEU A 152 -5.23 -3.80 5.19
CA LEU A 152 -4.14 -2.99 4.67
C LEU A 152 -2.80 -3.58 5.14
N LEU A 153 -1.79 -3.49 4.29
CA LEU A 153 -0.40 -3.63 4.71
C LEU A 153 0.16 -2.24 5.01
N PHE A 154 0.71 -2.06 6.21
CA PHE A 154 1.47 -0.87 6.59
C PHE A 154 2.95 -1.19 6.65
N ILE A 155 3.78 -0.31 6.08
CA ILE A 155 5.23 -0.35 6.21
C ILE A 155 5.68 0.95 6.83
N GLY A 156 6.28 0.88 8.01
CA GLY A 156 6.75 2.02 8.79
C GLY A 156 8.25 2.18 8.73
N PHE A 157 8.68 3.43 8.65
CA PHE A 157 10.06 3.89 8.65
C PHE A 157 10.23 4.89 9.78
N GLU A 158 11.29 4.72 10.56
CA GLU A 158 11.68 5.66 11.60
C GLU A 158 12.86 6.49 11.09
N ASN A 159 12.81 7.80 11.34
CA ASN A 159 13.89 8.68 10.94
C ASN A 159 15.15 8.36 11.75
N PRO A 160 16.31 8.09 11.11
CA PRO A 160 17.57 7.83 11.82
C PRO A 160 18.11 9.06 12.56
N ASP A 161 17.65 10.27 12.22
CA ASP A 161 18.06 11.50 12.89
C ASP A 161 17.32 11.67 14.23
N ALA A 162 18.09 11.67 15.33
CA ALA A 162 17.57 11.82 16.68
C ALA A 162 17.03 13.22 16.98
N GLU A 163 17.45 14.24 16.22
CA GLU A 163 17.01 15.64 16.39
C GLU A 163 15.84 16.03 15.47
N ALA A 164 15.30 15.07 14.71
CA ALA A 164 14.16 15.33 13.84
C ALA A 164 12.93 15.83 14.62
N SER A 165 12.26 16.84 14.07
CA SER A 165 10.98 17.34 14.57
C SER A 165 9.94 16.22 14.67
N GLU A 166 9.03 16.26 15.64
CA GLU A 166 8.00 15.22 15.86
C GLU A 166 7.26 14.79 14.57
N ASP A 167 6.91 15.74 13.71
CA ASP A 167 6.21 15.49 12.43
C ASP A 167 7.06 14.74 11.38
N ASN A 168 8.37 14.67 11.60
CA ASN A 168 9.36 14.07 10.70
C ASN A 168 10.05 12.85 11.35
N LYS A 169 9.49 12.30 12.44
CA LYS A 169 10.04 11.11 13.12
C LYS A 169 9.57 9.79 12.52
N HIS A 170 8.38 9.76 11.95
CA HIS A 170 7.76 8.54 11.43
C HIS A 170 7.19 8.78 10.04
N PHE A 171 7.44 7.83 9.14
CA PHE A 171 6.77 7.77 7.85
C PHE A 171 6.19 6.37 7.65
N SER A 172 4.99 6.27 7.10
CA SER A 172 4.39 4.98 6.78
C SER A 172 3.76 4.95 5.40
N MET A 173 3.94 3.83 4.72
CA MET A 173 3.24 3.51 3.48
C MET A 173 2.10 2.54 3.79
N GLY A 174 0.91 2.82 3.24
CA GLY A 174 -0.27 1.98 3.38
C GLY A 174 -0.69 1.41 2.03
N PHE A 175 -0.81 0.10 1.93
CA PHE A 175 -1.21 -0.61 0.72
C PHE A 175 -2.59 -1.25 0.91
N ASN A 176 -3.54 -0.87 0.07
CA ASN A 176 -4.91 -1.42 0.05
C ASN A 176 -4.96 -2.78 -0.65
N CYS A 177 -4.17 -3.75 -0.17
CA CYS A 177 -4.07 -5.09 -0.76
C CYS A 177 -5.03 -6.12 -0.13
N GLY A 178 -5.89 -5.68 0.78
CA GLY A 178 -6.58 -6.58 1.71
C GLY A 178 -5.70 -6.90 2.91
N GLY A 179 -6.26 -7.65 3.87
CA GLY A 179 -5.55 -8.07 5.09
C GLY A 179 -5.34 -9.58 5.12
N GLY A 180 -4.39 -10.03 5.94
CA GLY A 180 -4.06 -11.44 6.08
C GLY A 180 -3.11 -11.91 4.98
N GLU A 181 -3.48 -12.96 4.24
CA GLU A 181 -2.60 -13.61 3.27
C GLU A 181 -2.14 -12.69 2.14
N THR A 182 -3.01 -11.83 1.61
CA THR A 182 -2.64 -10.91 0.53
C THR A 182 -1.66 -9.83 0.97
N ALA A 183 -1.80 -9.33 2.21
CA ALA A 183 -0.85 -8.42 2.81
C ALA A 183 0.49 -9.10 3.10
N MET A 184 0.47 -10.35 3.56
CA MET A 184 1.68 -11.16 3.75
C MET A 184 2.38 -11.42 2.41
N ALA A 185 1.65 -11.81 1.37
CA ALA A 185 2.19 -12.03 0.02
C ALA A 185 2.82 -10.75 -0.57
N LEU A 186 2.23 -9.59 -0.31
CA LEU A 186 2.79 -8.30 -0.73
C LEU A 186 4.06 -7.96 0.07
N TRP A 187 4.07 -8.22 1.39
CA TRP A 187 5.27 -8.09 2.22
C TRP A 187 6.39 -9.01 1.74
N GLU A 188 6.05 -10.25 1.37
CA GLU A 188 6.98 -11.22 0.81
C GLU A 188 7.65 -10.75 -0.48
N CYS A 189 7.04 -9.87 -1.27
CA CYS A 189 7.71 -9.26 -2.42
C CYS A 189 8.94 -8.44 -1.98
N MET A 190 8.80 -7.58 -0.98
CA MET A 190 9.92 -6.78 -0.45
C MET A 190 10.91 -7.65 0.32
N ARG A 191 10.40 -8.54 1.17
CA ARG A 191 11.24 -9.43 1.99
C ARG A 191 12.07 -10.40 1.14
N SER A 192 11.45 -11.09 0.20
CA SER A 192 12.12 -12.06 -0.68
C SER A 192 13.11 -11.37 -1.61
N TYR A 193 12.80 -10.13 -2.06
CA TYR A 193 13.77 -9.32 -2.78
C TYR A 193 15.03 -9.09 -1.93
N MET A 194 14.87 -8.58 -0.71
CA MET A 194 15.99 -8.19 0.15
C MET A 194 16.80 -9.40 0.63
N GLU A 195 16.16 -10.52 0.95
CA GLU A 195 16.85 -11.68 1.51
C GLU A 195 17.33 -12.67 0.43
N ILE A 196 16.50 -12.99 -0.58
CA ILE A 196 16.80 -14.02 -1.58
C ILE A 196 17.39 -13.40 -2.85
N GLY A 197 16.69 -12.43 -3.44
CA GLY A 197 17.12 -11.73 -4.66
C GLY A 197 15.97 -11.48 -5.65
N GLN A 198 16.29 -10.89 -6.80
CA GLN A 198 15.30 -10.45 -7.80
C GLN A 198 14.46 -11.59 -8.41
N GLU A 199 15.05 -12.79 -8.53
CA GLU A 199 14.43 -13.98 -9.13
C GLU A 199 13.27 -14.52 -8.29
N ALA A 200 13.31 -14.26 -6.97
CA ALA A 200 12.28 -14.69 -6.05
C ALA A 200 11.01 -13.84 -6.15
N VAL A 201 11.01 -12.74 -6.90
CA VAL A 201 9.93 -11.75 -6.90
C VAL A 201 9.35 -11.60 -8.31
N PRO A 202 8.02 -11.47 -8.46
CA PRO A 202 7.38 -11.29 -9.77
C PRO A 202 7.99 -10.13 -10.57
N GLU A 203 7.92 -10.25 -11.89
CA GLU A 203 8.37 -9.19 -12.80
C GLU A 203 7.54 -7.92 -12.66
N SER A 204 8.20 -6.76 -12.80
CA SER A 204 7.50 -5.48 -12.83
C SER A 204 6.64 -5.38 -14.08
N ARG A 205 5.36 -5.09 -13.89
CA ARG A 205 4.41 -4.85 -14.99
C ARG A 205 4.28 -3.36 -15.36
N VAL A 206 4.81 -2.47 -14.52
CA VAL A 206 4.63 -1.01 -14.63
C VAL A 206 5.86 -0.35 -15.25
N GLY A 207 7.05 -0.94 -15.09
CA GLY A 207 8.32 -0.42 -15.62
C GLY A 207 8.90 -1.17 -16.81
N ALA A 208 8.16 -2.11 -17.43
CA ALA A 208 8.60 -2.81 -18.63
C ALA A 208 8.47 -1.90 -19.88
N MET A 209 9.19 -0.78 -19.89
CA MET A 209 9.43 0.00 -21.11
C MET A 209 10.91 0.38 -21.16
N SER A 210 11.59 -0.29 -22.10
CA SER A 210 12.92 -0.05 -22.70
C SER A 210 14.14 -0.04 -21.78
#